data_AF-A0A3B9KW78-F1
#
_entry.id   AF-A0A3B9KW78-F1
#
_cell.length_a   1.000
_cell.length_b   1.000
_cell.length_c   1.000
_cell.angle_alpha   90.00
_cell.angle_beta   90.00
_cell.angle_gamma   90.00
#
_symmetry.space_group_name_H-M   'P 1'
#
loop_
_entity.id
_entity.type
_entity.pdbx_description
1 polymer ?
#
loop_
_entity_poly.entity_id
_entity_poly.type
_entity_poly.pdbx_seq_one_letter_code
_entity_poly.pdbx_strand_id
1 'polypeptide(L)'
;MFYEKHCSKLITDMTQVVVAVGLVSITANYVRTSSAEVTLLQNPDFWHRSILLGLTVLFSAYHLLVYIADSQTNASGDTSWAREFESPLVVIFLFLLDLLALAAMGAMFGVLAIGQPAPDQVVDVFAVSWRTLALLAGLAATWHLMIGLWHIAARSKIFASLSHVTFAVAHIALSIVAGLSGTVDGANVSMQVWTLAFGLVIAVLYLSRGRRVLKQAIAHSAKS
;
A
#
# COMPACT_ATOMS: atom_id res chain seq x y z
N MET A 1 -3.66 25.80 -7.13
CA MET A 1 -2.58 25.37 -8.04
C MET A 1 -3.13 24.31 -8.98
N PHE A 2 -2.69 24.21 -10.24
CA PHE A 2 -3.38 23.36 -11.25
C PHE A 2 -3.49 21.90 -10.80
N TYR A 3 -2.39 21.30 -10.35
CA TYR A 3 -2.36 19.90 -9.92
C TYR A 3 -3.25 19.64 -8.70
N GLU A 4 -3.07 20.40 -7.61
CA GLU A 4 -3.88 20.28 -6.40
C GLU A 4 -5.39 20.47 -6.69
N LYS A 5 -5.72 21.42 -7.58
CA LYS A 5 -7.11 21.77 -7.89
C LYS A 5 -7.79 20.77 -8.83
N HIS A 6 -7.05 20.16 -9.76
CA HIS A 6 -7.63 19.35 -10.83
C HIS A 6 -7.17 17.89 -10.80
N CYS A 7 -5.88 17.64 -10.59
CA CYS A 7 -5.31 16.29 -10.63
C CYS A 7 -5.48 15.54 -9.31
N SER A 8 -5.25 16.19 -8.16
CA SER A 8 -5.32 15.54 -6.84
C SER A 8 -6.70 14.95 -6.55
N LYS A 9 -7.77 15.66 -6.91
CA LYS A 9 -9.13 15.13 -6.78
C LYS A 9 -9.32 13.87 -7.64
N LEU A 10 -8.93 13.93 -8.92
CA LEU A 10 -9.03 12.79 -9.83
C LEU A 10 -8.24 11.58 -9.31
N ILE A 11 -7.02 11.79 -8.82
CA ILE A 11 -6.22 10.72 -8.21
C ILE A 11 -6.92 10.15 -6.97
N THR A 12 -7.44 11.00 -6.08
CA THR A 12 -8.19 10.54 -4.89
C THR A 12 -9.36 9.65 -5.29
N ASP A 13 -10.15 10.08 -6.28
CA ASP A 13 -11.30 9.33 -6.79
C ASP A 13 -10.83 7.98 -7.39
N MET A 14 -9.74 7.98 -8.15
CA MET A 14 -9.15 6.75 -8.69
C MET A 14 -8.63 5.82 -7.59
N THR A 15 -7.99 6.34 -6.54
CA THR A 15 -7.54 5.58 -5.37
C THR A 15 -8.72 4.87 -4.73
N GLN A 16 -9.82 5.60 -4.50
CA GLN A 16 -11.04 5.03 -3.93
C GLN A 16 -11.61 3.92 -4.80
N VAL A 17 -11.66 4.13 -6.12
CA VAL A 17 -12.14 3.10 -7.07
C VAL A 17 -11.24 1.86 -7.05
N VAL A 18 -9.91 2.02 -7.14
CA VAL A 18 -8.97 0.89 -7.12
C VAL A 18 -9.09 0.10 -5.82
N VAL A 19 -9.13 0.79 -4.69
CA VAL A 19 -9.29 0.17 -3.37
C VAL A 19 -10.64 -0.52 -3.26
N ALA A 20 -11.75 0.13 -3.64
CA ALA A 20 -13.08 -0.46 -3.57
C ALA A 20 -13.23 -1.68 -4.48
N VAL A 21 -12.80 -1.58 -5.74
CA VAL A 21 -12.87 -2.68 -6.72
C VAL A 21 -11.98 -3.84 -6.28
N GLY A 22 -10.76 -3.56 -5.84
CA GLY A 22 -9.83 -4.58 -5.34
C GLY A 22 -10.39 -5.28 -4.11
N LEU A 23 -10.89 -4.52 -3.13
CA LEU A 23 -11.52 -5.04 -1.92
C LEU A 23 -12.71 -5.92 -2.27
N VAL A 24 -13.70 -5.41 -2.99
CA VAL A 24 -14.94 -6.15 -3.30
C VAL A 24 -14.62 -7.40 -4.11
N SER A 25 -13.83 -7.30 -5.17
CA SER A 25 -13.56 -8.43 -6.06
C SER A 25 -12.83 -9.56 -5.34
N ILE A 26 -11.85 -9.24 -4.50
CA ILE A 26 -11.05 -10.25 -3.80
C ILE A 26 -11.81 -10.80 -2.60
N THR A 27 -12.38 -9.94 -1.75
CA THR A 27 -13.11 -10.40 -0.57
C THR A 27 -14.34 -11.22 -0.95
N ALA A 28 -15.05 -10.88 -2.03
CA ALA A 28 -16.16 -11.70 -2.52
C ALA A 28 -15.71 -13.10 -2.90
N ASN A 29 -14.54 -13.26 -3.53
CA ASN A 29 -14.00 -14.59 -3.83
C ASN A 29 -13.65 -15.36 -2.54
N TYR A 30 -13.06 -14.70 -1.54
CA TYR A 30 -12.73 -15.35 -0.25
C TYR A 30 -14.00 -15.81 0.47
N VAL A 31 -15.03 -14.97 0.54
CA VAL A 31 -16.32 -15.29 1.15
C VAL A 31 -17.01 -16.42 0.39
N ARG A 32 -17.08 -16.34 -0.95
CA ARG A 32 -17.72 -17.38 -1.77
C ARG A 32 -17.04 -18.73 -1.58
N THR A 33 -15.71 -18.77 -1.65
CA THR A 33 -14.95 -20.03 -1.54
C THR A 33 -15.04 -20.61 -0.13
N SER A 34 -14.92 -19.79 0.92
CA SER A 34 -15.07 -20.26 2.32
C SER A 34 -16.49 -20.69 2.68
N SER A 35 -17.51 -20.11 2.05
CA SER A 35 -18.90 -20.54 2.23
C SER A 35 -19.19 -21.87 1.54
N ALA A 36 -18.48 -22.18 0.45
CA ALA A 36 -18.62 -23.44 -0.28
C ALA A 36 -17.87 -24.60 0.40
N GLU A 37 -16.77 -24.32 1.10
CA GLU A 37 -15.93 -25.34 1.74
C GLU A 37 -15.54 -24.90 3.17
N VAL A 38 -16.35 -25.30 4.15
CA VAL A 38 -16.20 -24.87 5.57
C VAL A 38 -14.90 -25.39 6.19
N THR A 39 -14.33 -26.48 5.69
CA THR A 39 -13.06 -27.02 6.20
C THR A 39 -11.89 -26.05 6.04
N LEU A 40 -12.00 -25.07 5.12
CA LEU A 40 -11.02 -23.98 4.97
C LEU A 40 -10.82 -23.16 6.25
N LEU A 41 -11.84 -23.05 7.12
CA LEU A 41 -11.72 -22.34 8.40
C LEU A 41 -10.75 -23.02 9.36
N GLN A 42 -10.38 -24.28 9.12
CA GLN A 42 -9.36 -25.01 9.88
C GLN A 42 -7.98 -24.95 9.21
N ASN A 43 -7.90 -24.45 7.97
CA ASN A 43 -6.66 -24.38 7.21
C ASN A 43 -5.81 -23.16 7.65
N PRO A 44 -4.57 -23.36 8.13
CA PRO A 44 -3.70 -22.26 8.53
C PRO A 44 -3.33 -21.31 7.37
N ASP A 45 -3.21 -21.80 6.14
CA ASP A 45 -2.87 -20.99 4.97
C ASP A 45 -4.02 -20.04 4.58
N PHE A 46 -5.27 -20.49 4.76
CA PHE A 46 -6.45 -19.64 4.58
C PHE A 46 -6.39 -18.41 5.50
N TRP A 47 -6.09 -18.63 6.78
CA TRP A 47 -5.96 -17.54 7.75
C TRP A 47 -4.75 -16.67 7.47
N HIS A 48 -3.60 -17.27 7.15
CA HIS A 48 -2.40 -16.53 6.85
C HIS A 48 -2.57 -15.61 5.63
N ARG A 49 -3.14 -16.12 4.54
CA ARG A 49 -3.46 -15.31 3.36
C ARG A 49 -4.50 -14.23 3.66
N SER A 50 -5.51 -14.54 4.47
CA SER A 50 -6.53 -13.57 4.91
C SER A 50 -5.93 -12.44 5.77
N ILE A 51 -4.97 -12.75 6.64
CA ILE A 51 -4.22 -11.75 7.42
C ILE A 51 -3.42 -10.84 6.47
N LEU A 52 -2.73 -11.41 5.47
CA LEU A 52 -1.99 -10.62 4.48
C LEU A 52 -2.92 -9.72 3.65
N LEU A 53 -4.14 -10.20 3.34
CA LEU A 53 -5.18 -9.38 2.73
C LEU A 53 -5.56 -8.21 3.63
N GLY A 54 -5.87 -8.49 4.91
CA GLY A 54 -6.16 -7.45 5.91
C GLY A 54 -5.04 -6.41 6.04
N LEU A 55 -3.78 -6.83 6.06
CA LEU A 55 -2.62 -5.93 6.07
C LEU A 55 -2.54 -5.08 4.78
N THR A 56 -2.82 -5.67 3.63
CA THR A 56 -2.88 -4.95 2.34
C THR A 56 -4.00 -3.92 2.32
N VAL A 57 -5.16 -4.25 2.90
CA VAL A 57 -6.26 -3.29 3.11
C VAL A 57 -5.80 -2.12 3.98
N LEU A 58 -5.17 -2.41 5.13
CA LEU A 58 -4.69 -1.38 6.05
C LEU A 58 -3.64 -0.47 5.40
N PHE A 59 -2.71 -1.03 4.63
CA PHE A 59 -1.74 -0.27 3.86
C PHE A 59 -2.40 0.64 2.81
N SER A 60 -3.39 0.13 2.08
CA SER A 60 -4.12 0.91 1.07
C SER A 60 -4.97 2.02 1.71
N ALA A 61 -5.63 1.71 2.82
CA ALA A 61 -6.40 2.67 3.60
C ALA A 61 -5.51 3.79 4.17
N TYR A 62 -4.26 3.49 4.52
CA TYR A 62 -3.30 4.51 4.97
C TYR A 62 -3.07 5.54 3.87
N HIS A 63 -2.82 5.09 2.63
CA HIS A 63 -2.62 6.00 1.51
C HIS A 63 -3.84 6.90 1.31
N LEU A 64 -5.04 6.31 1.25
CA LEU A 64 -6.28 7.06 1.08
C LEU A 64 -6.43 8.13 2.17
N LEU A 65 -6.24 7.73 3.43
CA LEU A 65 -6.38 8.60 4.59
C LEU A 65 -5.39 9.77 4.56
N VAL A 66 -4.11 9.48 4.29
CA VAL A 66 -3.05 10.50 4.24
C VAL A 66 -3.21 11.40 3.03
N TYR A 67 -3.58 10.87 1.86
CA TYR A 67 -3.76 11.66 0.65
C TYR A 67 -4.93 12.65 0.80
N ILE A 68 -6.06 12.19 1.37
CA ILE A 68 -7.19 13.07 1.69
C ILE A 68 -6.77 14.13 2.72
N ALA A 69 -6.12 13.73 3.81
CA ALA A 69 -5.71 14.65 4.86
C ALA A 69 -4.72 15.72 4.34
N ASP A 70 -3.74 15.32 3.52
CA ASP A 70 -2.76 16.23 2.94
C ASP A 70 -3.44 17.21 1.95
N SER A 71 -4.36 16.72 1.11
CA SER A 71 -5.13 17.56 0.18
C SER A 71 -5.97 18.66 0.87
N GLN A 72 -6.41 18.42 2.10
CA GLN A 72 -7.18 19.41 2.88
C GLN A 72 -6.30 20.49 3.53
N THR A 73 -5.01 20.22 3.76
CA THR A 73 -4.12 21.16 4.45
C THR A 73 -3.48 22.21 3.55
N ASN A 74 -3.67 22.13 2.22
CA ASN A 74 -2.98 22.97 1.23
C ASN A 74 -1.45 23.02 1.48
N ALA A 75 -0.76 24.05 0.95
CA ALA A 75 0.67 24.31 1.15
C ALA A 75 1.13 24.50 2.61
N SER A 76 0.23 24.41 3.60
CA SER A 76 0.59 24.44 5.03
C SER A 76 0.95 23.06 5.60
N GLY A 77 0.65 21.97 4.87
CA GLY A 77 0.93 20.58 5.21
C GLY A 77 2.38 20.13 5.01
N ASP A 78 2.58 18.81 4.85
CA ASP A 78 3.89 18.20 4.54
C ASP A 78 4.32 18.51 3.09
N THR A 79 3.35 18.74 2.21
CA THR A 79 3.50 19.16 0.82
C THR A 79 3.53 20.68 0.69
N SER A 80 4.73 21.25 0.61
CA SER A 80 4.90 22.62 0.10
C SER A 80 5.13 22.55 -1.40
N TRP A 81 4.07 22.68 -2.20
CA TRP A 81 4.23 22.90 -3.63
C TRP A 81 4.86 24.29 -3.84
N ALA A 82 6.11 24.31 -4.31
CA ALA A 82 6.79 25.56 -4.66
C ALA A 82 6.07 26.17 -5.87
N ARG A 83 5.22 27.18 -5.61
CA ARG A 83 4.39 27.92 -6.61
C ARG A 83 5.16 28.42 -7.83
N GLU A 84 6.48 28.50 -7.76
CA GLU A 84 7.38 29.01 -8.79
C GLU A 84 7.72 28.00 -9.90
N PHE A 85 7.26 26.74 -9.82
CA PHE A 85 7.67 25.65 -10.72
C PHE A 85 6.51 24.88 -11.39
N GLU A 86 5.40 25.55 -11.72
CA GLU A 86 4.31 24.97 -12.53
C GLU A 86 4.73 24.78 -14.01
N SER A 87 5.67 23.87 -14.27
CA SER A 87 5.95 23.38 -15.63
C SER A 87 4.97 22.26 -16.00
N PRO A 88 4.39 22.26 -17.22
CA PRO A 88 3.53 21.17 -17.69
C PRO A 88 4.19 19.78 -17.57
N LEU A 89 5.50 19.68 -17.79
CA LEU A 89 6.24 18.43 -17.66
C LEU A 89 6.27 17.91 -16.23
N VAL A 90 6.38 18.80 -15.25
CA VAL A 90 6.36 18.44 -13.82
C VAL A 90 4.98 17.94 -13.43
N VAL A 91 3.91 18.60 -13.89
CA VAL A 91 2.52 18.17 -13.67
C VAL A 91 2.27 16.77 -14.24
N ILE A 92 2.69 16.52 -15.50
CA ILE A 92 2.58 15.20 -16.14
C ILE A 92 3.36 14.15 -15.36
N PHE A 93 4.61 14.45 -14.97
CA PHE A 93 5.46 13.52 -14.24
C PHE A 93 4.84 13.11 -12.88
N LEU A 94 4.34 14.08 -12.12
CA LEU A 94 3.68 13.83 -10.83
C LEU A 94 2.40 13.00 -11.00
N PHE A 95 1.63 13.25 -12.07
CA PHE A 95 0.45 12.45 -12.38
C PHE A 95 0.81 11.00 -12.69
N LEU A 96 1.85 10.78 -13.51
CA LEU A 96 2.32 9.43 -13.84
C LEU A 96 2.86 8.68 -12.61
N LEU A 97 3.54 9.37 -11.69
CA LEU A 97 4.00 8.77 -10.43
C LEU A 97 2.84 8.30 -9.56
N ASP A 98 1.78 9.11 -9.43
CA ASP A 98 0.57 8.72 -8.70
C ASP A 98 -0.10 7.50 -9.36
N LEU A 99 -0.21 7.47 -10.69
CA LEU A 99 -0.75 6.31 -11.41
C LEU A 99 0.07 5.03 -11.19
N LEU A 100 1.40 5.13 -11.20
CA LEU A 100 2.28 3.99 -10.91
C LEU A 100 2.17 3.52 -9.46
N ALA A 101 2.03 4.44 -8.52
CA ALA A 101 1.76 4.12 -7.12
C ALA A 101 0.42 3.37 -6.98
N LEU A 102 -0.63 3.84 -7.65
CA LEU A 102 -1.93 3.15 -7.68
C LEU A 102 -1.85 1.77 -8.33
N ALA A 103 -1.11 1.63 -9.42
CA ALA A 103 -0.89 0.34 -10.06
C ALA A 103 -0.16 -0.64 -9.12
N ALA A 104 0.86 -0.19 -8.39
CA ALA A 104 1.57 -1.02 -7.41
C ALA A 104 0.62 -1.50 -6.29
N MET A 105 -0.25 -0.62 -5.81
CA MET A 105 -1.28 -0.97 -4.80
C MET A 105 -2.30 -1.98 -5.34
N GLY A 106 -2.82 -1.75 -6.55
CA GLY A 106 -3.71 -2.70 -7.24
C GLY A 106 -3.04 -4.05 -7.47
N ALA A 107 -1.74 -4.07 -7.77
CA ALA A 107 -0.99 -5.30 -7.92
C ALA A 107 -0.83 -6.08 -6.60
N MET A 108 -0.74 -5.42 -5.44
CA MET A 108 -0.71 -6.09 -4.13
C MET A 108 -2.00 -6.88 -3.89
N PHE A 109 -3.15 -6.28 -4.24
CA PHE A 109 -4.42 -6.98 -4.28
C PHE A 109 -4.37 -8.17 -5.26
N GLY A 110 -3.87 -7.97 -6.47
CA GLY A 110 -3.68 -9.05 -7.46
C GLY A 110 -2.83 -10.22 -6.96
N VAL A 111 -1.75 -9.97 -6.21
CA VAL A 111 -0.89 -11.01 -5.61
C VAL A 111 -1.67 -11.91 -4.64
N LEU A 112 -2.67 -11.35 -3.95
CA LEU A 112 -3.50 -12.07 -2.98
C LEU A 112 -4.80 -12.59 -3.58
N ALA A 113 -5.15 -12.21 -4.81
CA ALA A 113 -6.34 -12.68 -5.49
C ALA A 113 -6.32 -14.22 -5.58
N ILE A 114 -7.49 -14.82 -5.38
CA ILE A 114 -7.74 -16.24 -5.62
C ILE A 114 -8.69 -16.37 -6.80
N GLY A 115 -8.42 -17.34 -7.66
CA GLY A 115 -9.29 -17.68 -8.79
C GLY A 115 -10.55 -18.45 -8.35
N GLN A 116 -11.20 -19.10 -9.30
CA GLN A 116 -12.21 -20.11 -9.03
C GLN A 116 -11.55 -21.50 -9.06
N PRO A 117 -11.10 -22.03 -7.90
CA PRO A 117 -10.51 -23.37 -7.85
C PRO A 117 -11.52 -24.42 -8.31
N ALA A 118 -11.02 -25.48 -8.96
CA ALA A 118 -11.74 -26.73 -9.03
C ALA A 118 -11.93 -27.31 -7.61
N PRO A 119 -12.98 -28.12 -7.35
CA PRO A 119 -13.30 -28.59 -6.00
C PRO A 119 -12.15 -29.30 -5.27
N ASP A 120 -11.28 -29.98 -6.00
CA ASP A 120 -10.09 -30.69 -5.49
C ASP A 120 -8.90 -29.78 -5.17
N GLN A 121 -8.92 -28.52 -5.60
CA GLN A 121 -7.82 -27.54 -5.45
C GLN A 121 -8.17 -26.39 -4.49
N VAL A 122 -9.31 -26.47 -3.81
CA VAL A 122 -9.85 -25.38 -2.97
C VAL A 122 -8.91 -25.01 -1.83
N VAL A 123 -8.16 -25.98 -1.29
CA VAL A 123 -7.16 -25.76 -0.23
C VAL A 123 -5.91 -25.07 -0.79
N ASP A 124 -5.42 -25.53 -1.95
CA ASP A 124 -4.14 -25.10 -2.52
C ASP A 124 -4.16 -23.65 -3.01
N VAL A 125 -5.32 -23.11 -3.41
CA VAL A 125 -5.41 -21.71 -3.85
C VAL A 125 -5.14 -20.69 -2.75
N PHE A 126 -5.20 -21.10 -1.48
CA PHE A 126 -4.84 -20.25 -0.35
C PHE A 126 -3.38 -20.37 0.08
N ALA A 127 -2.63 -21.34 -0.46
CA ALA A 127 -1.22 -21.54 -0.10
C ALA A 127 -0.42 -20.24 -0.29
N VAL A 128 0.32 -19.87 0.76
CA VAL A 128 1.20 -18.71 0.75
C VAL A 128 2.62 -19.17 0.48
N SER A 129 3.25 -18.58 -0.52
CA SER A 129 4.65 -18.87 -0.86
C SER A 129 5.56 -17.71 -0.48
N TRP A 130 6.85 -17.97 -0.30
CA TRP A 130 7.86 -16.91 -0.13
C TRP A 130 7.86 -15.90 -1.28
N ARG A 131 7.54 -16.34 -2.50
CA ARG A 131 7.36 -15.45 -3.66
C ARG A 131 6.20 -14.49 -3.45
N THR A 132 5.08 -14.94 -2.90
CA THR A 132 3.93 -14.09 -2.55
C THR A 132 4.34 -12.99 -1.57
N LEU A 133 5.09 -13.35 -0.52
CA LEU A 133 5.57 -12.40 0.48
C LEU A 133 6.58 -11.40 -0.12
N ALA A 134 7.52 -11.86 -0.93
CA ALA A 134 8.48 -11.02 -1.63
C ALA A 134 7.79 -10.01 -2.55
N LEU A 135 6.78 -10.44 -3.32
CA LEU A 135 6.02 -9.56 -4.19
C LEU A 135 5.24 -8.51 -3.40
N LEU A 136 4.59 -8.87 -2.29
CA LEU A 136 3.85 -7.91 -1.46
C LEU A 136 4.77 -6.82 -0.91
N ALA A 137 5.91 -7.19 -0.34
CA ALA A 137 6.88 -6.22 0.18
C ALA A 137 7.55 -5.43 -0.94
N GLY A 138 7.89 -6.07 -2.06
CA GLY A 138 8.46 -5.39 -3.23
C GLY A 138 7.52 -4.33 -3.79
N LEU A 139 6.23 -4.65 -3.94
CA LEU A 139 5.22 -3.70 -4.42
C LEU A 139 4.97 -2.56 -3.41
N ALA A 140 4.93 -2.85 -2.12
CA ALA A 140 4.86 -1.81 -1.08
C ALA A 140 6.09 -0.89 -1.11
N ALA A 141 7.29 -1.44 -1.34
CA ALA A 141 8.50 -0.65 -1.54
C ALA A 141 8.41 0.23 -2.80
N THR A 142 7.95 -0.33 -3.92
CA THR A 142 7.73 0.42 -5.16
C THR A 142 6.76 1.58 -4.92
N TRP A 143 5.65 1.33 -4.22
CA TRP A 143 4.70 2.38 -3.83
C TRP A 143 5.41 3.50 -3.04
N HIS A 144 6.16 3.15 -2.00
CA HIS A 144 6.89 4.15 -1.20
C HIS A 144 7.91 4.94 -2.02
N LEU A 145 8.64 4.28 -2.94
CA LEU A 145 9.59 4.96 -3.84
C LEU A 145 8.88 5.93 -4.78
N MET A 146 7.76 5.55 -5.38
CA MET A 146 6.99 6.44 -6.27
C MET A 146 6.52 7.69 -5.52
N ILE A 147 5.98 7.53 -4.31
CA ILE A 147 5.55 8.67 -3.49
C ILE A 147 6.75 9.50 -3.00
N GLY A 148 7.89 8.86 -2.70
CA GLY A 148 9.14 9.55 -2.37
C GLY A 148 9.64 10.44 -3.51
N LEU A 149 9.66 9.91 -4.75
CA LEU A 149 9.98 10.66 -5.97
C LEU A 149 8.96 11.77 -6.23
N TRP A 150 7.69 11.50 -5.97
CA TRP A 150 6.62 12.49 -6.10
C TRP A 150 6.89 13.68 -5.16
N HIS A 151 7.24 13.43 -3.90
CA HIS A 151 7.59 14.49 -2.95
C HIS A 151 8.83 15.29 -3.37
N ILE A 152 9.83 14.65 -3.97
CA ILE A 152 11.02 15.32 -4.49
C ILE A 152 10.65 16.24 -5.66
N ALA A 153 9.89 15.74 -6.63
CA ALA A 153 9.46 16.51 -7.79
C ALA A 153 8.49 17.65 -7.41
N ALA A 154 7.62 17.43 -6.42
CA ALA A 154 6.76 18.46 -5.85
C ALA A 154 7.51 19.45 -4.92
N ARG A 155 8.81 19.25 -4.69
CA ARG A 155 9.66 20.02 -3.76
C ARG A 155 9.05 20.14 -2.36
N SER A 156 8.47 19.05 -1.89
CA SER A 156 7.96 18.93 -0.52
C SER A 156 9.09 19.04 0.51
N LYS A 157 8.73 19.19 1.79
CA LYS A 157 9.70 19.18 2.89
C LYS A 157 10.54 17.90 2.84
N ILE A 158 11.87 18.02 3.05
CA ILE A 158 12.79 16.88 2.97
C ILE A 158 12.39 15.71 3.88
N PHE A 159 11.84 16.01 5.06
CA PHE A 159 11.33 15.01 5.99
C PHE A 159 10.18 14.17 5.41
N ALA A 160 9.38 14.73 4.50
CA ALA A 160 8.33 13.99 3.81
C ALA A 160 8.95 12.93 2.90
N SER A 161 9.88 13.30 2.02
CA SER A 161 10.57 12.34 1.15
C SER A 161 11.38 11.31 1.94
N LEU A 162 12.14 11.74 2.95
CA LEU A 162 12.99 10.85 3.75
C LEU A 162 12.17 9.76 4.45
N SER A 163 11.00 10.08 4.99
CA SER A 163 10.15 9.07 5.61
C SER A 163 9.69 7.99 4.63
N HIS A 164 9.34 8.36 3.39
CA HIS A 164 8.98 7.36 2.36
C HIS A 164 10.19 6.50 1.97
N VAL A 165 11.38 7.09 1.86
CA VAL A 165 12.62 6.33 1.61
C VAL A 165 12.90 5.35 2.74
N THR A 166 12.75 5.76 4.00
CA THR A 166 12.93 4.85 5.16
C THR A 166 11.96 3.66 5.09
N PHE A 167 10.68 3.90 4.80
CA PHE A 167 9.72 2.82 4.64
C PHE A 167 9.97 1.97 3.39
N ALA A 168 10.45 2.56 2.28
CA ALA A 168 10.87 1.80 1.11
C ALA A 168 12.00 0.84 1.46
N VAL A 169 13.04 1.30 2.17
CA VAL A 169 14.15 0.46 2.62
C VAL A 169 13.67 -0.68 3.52
N ALA A 170 12.76 -0.43 4.45
CA ALA A 170 12.19 -1.47 5.31
C ALA A 170 11.48 -2.57 4.49
N HIS A 171 10.67 -2.17 3.51
CA HIS A 171 9.97 -3.11 2.63
C HIS A 171 10.92 -3.83 1.65
N ILE A 172 11.96 -3.15 1.15
CA ILE A 172 13.02 -3.79 0.34
C ILE A 172 13.72 -4.87 1.16
N ALA A 173 14.07 -4.58 2.42
CA ALA A 173 14.69 -5.55 3.31
C ALA A 173 13.78 -6.77 3.52
N LEU A 174 12.48 -6.57 3.76
CA LEU A 174 11.51 -7.67 3.84
C LEU A 174 11.40 -8.46 2.54
N SER A 175 11.41 -7.79 1.38
CA SER A 175 11.40 -8.45 0.07
C SER A 175 12.64 -9.31 -0.14
N ILE A 176 13.83 -8.81 0.24
CA ILE A 176 15.08 -9.56 0.14
C ILE A 176 15.06 -10.76 1.10
N VAL A 177 14.63 -10.58 2.36
CA VAL A 177 14.51 -11.67 3.33
C VAL A 177 13.56 -12.75 2.81
N ALA A 178 12.42 -12.40 2.24
CA ALA A 178 11.50 -13.37 1.64
C ALA A 178 12.13 -14.09 0.44
N GLY A 179 12.84 -13.35 -0.44
CA GLY A 179 13.55 -13.94 -1.58
C GLY A 179 14.64 -14.92 -1.17
N LEU A 180 15.41 -14.61 -0.13
CA LEU A 180 16.46 -15.48 0.41
C LEU A 180 15.89 -16.66 1.21
N SER A 181 14.78 -16.49 1.94
CA SER A 181 14.16 -17.58 2.71
C SER A 181 13.47 -18.63 1.81
N GLY A 182 13.21 -18.29 0.55
CA GLY A 182 12.66 -19.20 -0.45
C GLY A 182 13.69 -20.11 -1.14
N THR A 183 14.98 -20.04 -0.79
CA THR A 183 16.04 -20.88 -1.36
C THR A 183 16.32 -22.13 -0.50
N VAL A 184 17.03 -23.11 -1.06
CA VAL A 184 17.29 -24.43 -0.42
C VAL A 184 18.07 -24.30 0.90
N ASP A 185 18.99 -23.33 0.99
CA ASP A 185 19.76 -22.99 2.20
C ASP A 185 19.30 -21.66 2.82
N GLY A 186 18.00 -21.33 2.65
CA GLY A 186 17.45 -20.03 2.96
C GLY A 186 17.56 -19.61 4.43
N ALA A 187 17.32 -18.32 4.69
CA ALA A 187 17.31 -17.81 6.06
C ALA A 187 16.28 -18.57 6.93
N ASN A 188 16.66 -18.92 8.17
CA ASN A 188 15.80 -19.62 9.15
C ASN A 188 14.71 -18.70 9.74
N VAL A 189 13.93 -18.02 8.89
CA VAL A 189 12.83 -17.13 9.29
C VAL A 189 11.51 -17.82 8.93
N SER A 190 10.57 -17.90 9.88
CA SER A 190 9.23 -18.40 9.57
C SER A 190 8.39 -17.34 8.85
N MET A 191 7.44 -17.78 8.01
CA MET A 191 6.56 -16.85 7.29
C MET A 191 5.68 -16.02 8.25
N GLN A 192 5.36 -16.55 9.43
CA GLN A 192 4.62 -15.84 10.47
C GLN A 192 5.43 -14.68 11.04
N VAL A 193 6.72 -14.90 11.34
CA VAL A 193 7.63 -13.84 11.80
C VAL A 193 7.78 -12.76 10.73
N TRP A 194 7.91 -13.16 9.46
CA TRP A 194 7.94 -12.21 8.35
C TRP A 194 6.65 -11.37 8.27
N THR A 195 5.50 -12.02 8.42
CA THR A 195 4.18 -11.36 8.36
C THR A 195 3.97 -10.39 9.51
N LEU A 196 4.42 -10.75 10.72
CA LEU A 196 4.43 -9.84 11.86
C LEU A 196 5.34 -8.63 11.62
N ALA A 197 6.52 -8.83 11.05
CA ALA A 197 7.42 -7.73 10.70
C ALA A 197 6.80 -6.82 9.63
N PHE A 198 6.19 -7.37 8.60
CA PHE A 198 5.46 -6.61 7.58
C PHE A 198 4.30 -5.79 8.20
N GLY A 199 3.48 -6.41 9.05
CA GLY A 199 2.42 -5.73 9.78
C GLY A 199 2.93 -4.64 10.72
N LEU A 200 4.08 -4.85 11.38
CA LEU A 200 4.73 -3.86 12.23
C LEU A 200 5.18 -2.64 11.43
N VAL A 201 5.74 -2.82 10.24
CA VAL A 201 6.11 -1.70 9.36
C VAL A 201 4.88 -0.85 9.00
N ILE A 202 3.74 -1.48 8.68
CA ILE A 202 2.46 -0.79 8.42
C ILE A 202 1.96 -0.07 9.68
N ALA A 203 2.04 -0.70 10.86
CA ALA A 203 1.62 -0.05 12.11
C ALA A 203 2.49 1.18 12.43
N VAL A 204 3.80 1.08 12.27
CA VAL A 204 4.74 2.20 12.45
C VAL A 204 4.43 3.33 11.46
N LEU A 205 4.06 3.01 10.22
CA LEU A 205 3.63 3.99 9.21
C LEU A 205 2.42 4.81 9.66
N TYR A 206 1.39 4.17 10.22
CA TYR A 206 0.24 4.85 10.82
C TYR A 206 0.63 5.71 12.03
N LEU A 207 1.38 5.15 12.97
CA LEU A 207 1.68 5.80 14.25
C LEU A 207 2.64 6.99 14.11
N SER A 208 3.57 6.92 13.15
CA SER A 208 4.52 7.99 12.86
C SER A 208 3.90 9.01 11.90
N ARG A 209 3.84 8.69 10.61
CA ARG A 209 3.44 9.63 9.56
C ARG A 209 1.94 9.87 9.52
N GLY A 210 1.13 8.81 9.53
CA GLY A 210 -0.32 8.93 9.44
C GLY A 210 -0.90 9.83 10.53
N ARG A 211 -0.50 9.57 11.79
CA ARG A 211 -0.88 10.38 12.95
C ARG A 211 -0.45 11.84 12.82
N ARG A 212 0.77 12.10 12.32
CA ARG A 212 1.27 13.48 12.15
C ARG A 212 0.43 14.25 11.13
N VAL A 213 0.20 13.68 9.96
CA VAL A 213 -0.57 14.33 8.88
C VAL A 213 -2.02 14.56 9.31
N LEU A 214 -2.65 13.57 9.95
CA LEU A 214 -4.02 13.73 10.47
C LEU A 214 -4.14 14.83 11.51
N LYS A 215 -3.19 14.93 12.45
CA LYS A 215 -3.18 16.01 13.44
C LYS A 215 -3.10 17.38 12.77
N GLN A 216 -2.30 17.52 11.70
CA GLN A 216 -2.20 18.76 10.94
C GLN A 216 -3.52 19.09 10.24
N ALA A 217 -4.17 18.10 9.59
CA ALA A 217 -5.46 18.28 8.92
C ALA A 217 -6.59 18.66 9.88
N ILE A 218 -6.69 18.00 11.04
CA ILE A 218 -7.67 18.35 12.09
C ILE A 218 -7.43 19.76 12.61
N ALA A 219 -6.17 20.13 12.88
CA ALA A 219 -5.83 21.47 13.36
C ALA A 219 -6.08 22.57 12.32
N HIS A 220 -5.94 22.26 11.02
CA HIS A 220 -6.28 23.17 9.94
C HIS A 220 -7.79 23.38 9.84
N SER A 221 -8.55 22.29 9.87
CA SER A 221 -10.02 22.31 9.78
C SER A 221 -10.68 23.05 10.95
N ALA A 222 -10.05 23.08 12.13
CA ALA A 222 -10.53 23.84 13.28
C ALA A 222 -10.30 25.36 13.17
N LYS A 223 -9.49 25.81 12.21
CA LYS A 223 -9.12 27.22 12.01
C LYS A 223 -9.81 27.86 10.79
N SER A 224 -10.34 27.05 9.89
CA SER A 224 -11.11 27.46 8.70
C SER A 224 -12.58 27.63 9.04
#